data_AF-A0A511FKV8-F1
#
_entry.id   AF-A0A511FKV8-F1
#
_cell.length_a   1.000
_cell.length_b   1.000
_cell.length_c   1.000
_cell.angle_alpha   90.00
_cell.angle_beta   90.00
_cell.angle_gamma   90.00
#
_symmetry.space_group_name_H-M   'P 1'
#
loop_
_entity.id
_entity.type
_entity.pdbx_description
1 polymer ?
#
loop_
_entity_poly.entity_id
_entity_poly.type
_entity_poly.pdbx_seq_one_letter_code
_entity_poly.pdbx_strand_id
1 'polypeptide(L)'
;MNYDILESHIYKIDVSTYDILATLIPFYRYKLYQKIAENSRLNDDCNPEIWADAVVRMLPRLRREIVESFELVSYSYLKLLEIQRITGGRLTRKANRARTNLRKALGLLIDEDKVQQRFDNDRRDHYRRLKFNGVNVLDSLERKQKQAYARDWAISQCLDQSARLLWLTPSQGDSGYFISLTLPPRFHKSTFETANNEINRRLNSIKKDADRQGITLLGIYKVHGHKDETQHLHIIYYVNNRDRERLNQIFFKYFQNEEERYEQNSSINQSIWNFDGCLRYLFKDHGEPNVRIGFIGLRRDIKKVWHSLYTGDYGNKSLSYLSDDRIWMFRKLIRKTSTDDYVSHIPGYTLFCIRGFRDSRINQLADKQTDISRTDFADAYVYLIGMWEYLNPEKSVFKVEKPRKNRKKRSYVWEYGYIYLYSNQDSKNAVFFCWECIKSRGQPPP
;
A
#
# COMPACT_ATOMS: atom_id res chain seq x y z
N MET A 1 -31.25 2.11 32.56
CA MET A 1 -32.12 2.89 31.65
C MET A 1 -32.94 1.96 30.76
N ASN A 2 -34.23 2.23 30.61
CA ASN A 2 -35.11 1.48 29.69
C ASN A 2 -35.26 2.28 28.38
N TYR A 3 -34.66 1.78 27.29
CA TYR A 3 -34.66 2.47 26.00
C TYR A 3 -36.03 2.49 25.31
N ASP A 4 -36.92 1.54 25.62
CA ASP A 4 -38.27 1.50 25.02
C ASP A 4 -39.14 2.65 25.54
N ILE A 5 -38.96 3.02 26.82
CA ILE A 5 -39.62 4.18 27.43
C ILE A 5 -39.10 5.48 26.78
N LEU A 6 -37.77 5.61 26.65
CA LEU A 6 -37.15 6.75 25.98
C LEU A 6 -37.67 6.92 24.55
N GLU A 7 -37.69 5.84 23.78
CA GLU A 7 -38.18 5.83 22.39
C GLU A 7 -39.65 6.20 22.27
N SER A 8 -40.48 5.75 23.23
CA SER A 8 -41.88 6.15 23.32
C SER A 8 -42.05 7.66 23.53
N HIS A 9 -41.19 8.29 24.34
CA HIS A 9 -41.19 9.74 24.51
C HIS A 9 -40.67 10.46 23.26
N ILE A 10 -39.62 9.96 22.60
CA ILE A 10 -39.12 10.53 21.33
C ILE A 10 -40.25 10.52 20.28
N TYR A 11 -40.96 9.39 20.12
CA TYR A 11 -42.09 9.29 19.19
C TYR A 11 -43.20 10.31 19.48
N LYS A 12 -43.52 10.53 20.76
CA LYS A 12 -44.52 11.52 21.18
C LYS A 12 -44.09 12.96 20.89
N ILE A 13 -42.79 13.26 21.01
CA ILE A 13 -42.24 14.61 20.81
C ILE A 13 -42.07 14.91 19.32
N ASP A 14 -41.44 14.01 18.57
CA ASP A 14 -41.18 14.16 17.14
C ASP A 14 -41.09 12.79 16.42
N VAL A 15 -42.16 12.45 15.70
CA VAL A 15 -42.28 11.23 14.89
C VAL A 15 -41.22 11.15 13.80
N SER A 16 -40.83 12.28 13.19
CA SER A 16 -39.83 12.30 12.12
C SER A 16 -38.45 11.90 12.64
N THR A 17 -38.06 12.46 13.79
CA THR A 17 -36.83 12.06 14.48
C THR A 17 -36.87 10.58 14.87
N TYR A 18 -38.01 10.09 15.39
CA TYR A 18 -38.17 8.69 15.72
C TYR A 18 -37.96 7.79 14.50
N ASP A 19 -38.60 8.09 13.36
CA ASP A 19 -38.49 7.28 12.13
C ASP A 19 -37.04 7.22 11.61
N ILE A 20 -36.32 8.35 11.65
CA ILE A 20 -34.89 8.40 11.29
C ILE A 20 -34.08 7.49 12.23
N LEU A 21 -34.28 7.61 13.54
CA LEU A 21 -33.60 6.77 14.53
C LEU A 21 -33.97 5.30 14.39
N ALA A 22 -35.21 4.98 14.01
CA ALA A 22 -35.68 3.62 13.82
C ALA A 22 -34.93 2.88 12.69
N THR A 23 -34.39 3.61 11.70
CA THR A 23 -33.53 3.03 10.66
C THR A 23 -32.16 2.55 11.19
N LEU A 24 -31.76 3.04 12.36
CA LEU A 24 -30.51 2.68 13.00
C LEU A 24 -30.71 1.44 13.87
N ILE A 25 -29.85 0.43 13.68
CA ILE A 25 -29.89 -0.81 14.48
C ILE A 25 -29.74 -0.48 15.97
N PRO A 26 -30.47 -1.16 16.87
CA PRO A 26 -30.52 -0.81 18.30
C PRO A 26 -29.16 -0.57 18.95
N PHE A 27 -28.14 -1.35 18.59
CA PHE A 27 -26.78 -1.16 19.10
C PHE A 27 -26.24 0.27 18.89
N TYR A 28 -26.26 0.78 17.65
CA TYR A 28 -25.75 2.11 17.37
C TYR A 28 -26.70 3.19 17.88
N ARG A 29 -28.00 2.94 17.84
CA ARG A 29 -29.03 3.86 18.33
C ARG A 29 -28.89 4.14 19.83
N TYR A 30 -28.70 3.09 20.63
CA TYR A 30 -28.49 3.25 22.07
C TYR A 30 -27.16 3.93 22.38
N LYS A 31 -26.09 3.64 21.62
CA LYS A 31 -24.82 4.37 21.73
C LYS A 31 -24.97 5.84 21.38
N LEU A 32 -25.80 6.17 20.39
CA LEU A 32 -26.11 7.55 20.06
C LEU A 32 -26.86 8.27 21.19
N TYR A 33 -27.85 7.61 21.81
CA TYR A 33 -28.55 8.17 22.96
C TYR A 33 -27.61 8.43 24.13
N GLN A 34 -26.74 7.47 24.46
CA GLN A 34 -25.70 7.63 25.49
C GLN A 34 -24.82 8.84 25.18
N LYS A 35 -24.36 8.95 23.92
CA LYS A 35 -23.50 10.07 23.51
C LYS A 35 -24.20 11.43 23.62
N ILE A 36 -25.49 11.48 23.31
CA ILE A 36 -26.29 12.69 23.45
C ILE A 36 -26.48 13.04 24.94
N ALA A 37 -26.77 12.07 25.81
CA ALA A 37 -26.84 12.30 27.25
C ALA A 37 -25.53 12.87 27.80
N GLU A 38 -24.39 12.28 27.46
CA GLU A 38 -23.06 12.78 27.84
C GLU A 38 -22.86 14.24 27.42
N ASN A 39 -23.15 14.56 26.14
CA ASN A 39 -22.96 15.91 25.60
C ASN A 39 -23.92 16.93 26.23
N SER A 40 -25.11 16.48 26.62
CA SER A 40 -26.12 17.28 27.31
C SER A 40 -25.96 17.31 28.83
N ARG A 41 -24.90 16.65 29.36
CA ARG A 41 -24.62 16.54 30.81
C ARG A 41 -25.81 16.00 31.61
N LEU A 42 -26.54 15.05 31.03
CA LEU A 42 -27.64 14.38 31.70
C LEU A 42 -27.10 13.27 32.60
N ASN A 43 -27.60 13.18 33.82
CA ASN A 43 -27.28 12.09 34.74
C ASN A 43 -27.97 10.79 34.31
N ASP A 44 -27.45 9.65 34.75
CA ASP A 44 -28.02 8.33 34.43
C ASP A 44 -29.46 8.15 34.96
N ASP A 45 -29.82 8.87 36.04
CA ASP A 45 -31.16 8.88 36.65
C ASP A 45 -32.07 9.98 36.08
N CYS A 46 -31.68 10.64 34.98
CA CYS A 46 -32.47 11.69 34.35
C CYS A 46 -33.84 11.15 33.88
N ASN A 47 -34.88 11.98 34.01
CA ASN A 47 -36.21 11.67 33.48
C ASN A 47 -36.12 11.33 31.97
N PRO A 48 -36.62 10.15 31.53
CA PRO A 48 -36.61 9.74 30.13
C PRO A 48 -37.17 10.79 29.15
N GLU A 49 -38.14 11.60 29.58
CA GLU A 49 -38.72 12.66 28.75
C GLU A 49 -37.72 13.81 28.48
N ILE A 50 -36.92 14.20 29.48
CA ILE A 50 -35.88 15.22 29.33
C ILE A 50 -34.78 14.69 28.39
N TRP A 51 -34.43 13.42 28.52
CA TRP A 51 -33.49 12.80 27.59
C TRP A 51 -34.06 12.70 26.17
N ALA A 52 -35.34 12.38 26.01
CA ALA A 52 -36.00 12.35 24.71
C ALA A 52 -35.97 13.72 24.02
N ASP A 53 -36.28 14.81 24.74
CA ASP A 53 -36.17 16.18 24.22
C ASP A 53 -34.73 16.52 23.82
N ALA A 54 -33.73 16.11 24.61
CA ALA A 54 -32.33 16.27 24.25
C ALA A 54 -31.96 15.52 22.96
N VAL A 55 -32.47 14.30 22.75
CA VAL A 55 -32.26 13.54 21.51
C VAL A 55 -32.87 14.27 20.31
N VAL A 56 -34.13 14.70 20.41
CA VAL A 56 -34.82 15.44 19.34
C VAL A 56 -34.08 16.72 18.97
N ARG A 57 -33.56 17.46 19.96
CA ARG A 57 -32.80 18.69 19.70
C ARG A 57 -31.40 18.46 19.13
N MET A 58 -30.76 17.36 19.49
CA MET A 58 -29.37 17.09 19.14
C MET A 58 -29.21 16.33 17.82
N LEU A 59 -30.19 15.52 17.42
CA LEU A 59 -30.11 14.76 16.17
C LEU A 59 -29.89 15.66 14.93
N PRO A 60 -30.62 16.79 14.74
CA PRO A 60 -30.39 17.70 13.62
C PRO A 60 -29.02 18.40 13.63
N ARG A 61 -28.34 18.41 14.79
CA ARG A 61 -27.00 19.00 14.94
C ARG A 61 -25.88 18.03 14.57
N LEU A 62 -26.19 16.74 14.40
CA LEU A 62 -25.23 15.79 13.82
C LEU A 62 -24.97 16.15 12.36
N ARG A 63 -23.80 15.74 11.86
CA ARG A 63 -23.48 15.96 10.45
C ARG A 63 -24.47 15.21 9.59
N ARG A 64 -25.00 15.90 8.57
CA ARG A 64 -26.00 15.37 7.65
C ARG A 64 -25.56 14.05 7.02
N GLU A 65 -24.29 13.92 6.64
CA GLU A 65 -23.76 12.70 6.01
C GLU A 65 -23.76 11.48 6.95
N ILE A 66 -23.76 11.69 8.27
CA ILE A 66 -23.88 10.62 9.26
C ILE A 66 -25.33 10.16 9.33
N VAL A 67 -26.26 11.11 9.50
CA VAL A 67 -27.71 10.82 9.62
C VAL A 67 -28.24 10.12 8.37
N GLU A 68 -27.88 10.63 7.19
CA GLU A 68 -28.25 10.01 5.90
C GLU A 68 -27.66 8.60 5.68
N SER A 69 -26.74 8.16 6.54
CA SER A 69 -26.10 6.85 6.45
C SER A 69 -26.66 5.81 7.42
N PHE A 70 -27.61 6.17 8.30
CA PHE A 70 -28.14 5.30 9.37
C PHE A 70 -28.69 3.97 8.86
N GLU A 71 -29.44 3.99 7.76
CA GLU A 71 -29.94 2.77 7.15
C GLU A 71 -28.78 1.89 6.64
N LEU A 72 -27.82 2.51 5.93
CA LEU A 72 -26.70 1.80 5.32
C LEU A 72 -25.78 1.14 6.36
N VAL A 73 -25.52 1.80 7.50
CA VAL A 73 -24.70 1.22 8.58
C VAL A 73 -25.39 0.04 9.28
N SER A 74 -26.72 0.00 9.24
CA SER A 74 -27.54 -0.99 9.93
C SER A 74 -27.75 -2.28 9.14
N TYR A 75 -27.52 -2.26 7.83
CA TYR A 75 -27.66 -3.46 7.01
C TYR A 75 -26.65 -4.56 7.36
N SER A 76 -27.16 -5.78 7.53
CA SER A 76 -26.33 -6.98 7.59
C SER A 76 -25.56 -7.20 6.27
N TYR A 77 -24.53 -8.03 6.30
CA TYR A 77 -23.76 -8.33 5.09
C TYR A 77 -24.65 -8.96 3.99
N LEU A 78 -25.54 -9.89 4.36
CA LEU A 78 -26.46 -10.52 3.43
C LEU A 78 -27.46 -9.53 2.84
N LYS A 79 -28.00 -8.61 3.65
CA LYS A 79 -28.92 -7.58 3.17
C LYS A 79 -28.24 -6.64 2.17
N LEU A 80 -26.99 -6.26 2.44
CA LEU A 80 -26.21 -5.50 1.46
C LEU A 80 -26.05 -6.25 0.14
N LEU A 81 -25.72 -7.55 0.16
CA LEU A 81 -25.57 -8.32 -1.07
C LEU A 81 -26.87 -8.37 -1.88
N GLU A 82 -28.01 -8.53 -1.23
CA GLU A 82 -29.32 -8.48 -1.88
C GLU A 82 -29.54 -7.14 -2.60
N ILE A 83 -29.33 -6.02 -1.91
CA ILE A 83 -29.48 -4.68 -2.49
C ILE A 83 -28.47 -4.45 -3.63
N GLN A 84 -27.23 -4.93 -3.49
CA GLN A 84 -26.21 -4.81 -4.54
C GLN A 84 -26.60 -5.58 -5.80
N ARG A 85 -27.27 -6.74 -5.67
CA ARG A 85 -27.76 -7.50 -6.83
C ARG A 85 -28.83 -6.74 -7.60
N ILE A 86 -29.70 -6.02 -6.89
CA ILE A 86 -30.78 -5.23 -7.49
C ILE A 86 -30.23 -3.95 -8.13
N THR A 87 -29.37 -3.23 -7.42
CA THR A 87 -28.90 -1.89 -7.82
C THR A 87 -27.63 -1.90 -8.69
N GLY A 88 -26.90 -3.02 -8.73
CA GLY A 88 -25.57 -3.11 -9.35
C GLY A 88 -24.48 -2.30 -8.61
N GLY A 89 -24.82 -1.60 -7.52
CA GLY A 89 -23.90 -0.74 -6.79
C GLY A 89 -22.93 -1.52 -5.90
N ARG A 90 -21.71 -1.01 -5.67
CA ARG A 90 -20.75 -1.60 -4.71
C ARG A 90 -20.93 -0.98 -3.32
N LEU A 91 -21.84 -1.55 -2.52
CA LEU A 91 -22.25 -0.96 -1.24
C LEU A 91 -21.41 -1.38 -0.02
N THR A 92 -20.71 -2.51 -0.05
CA THR A 92 -19.94 -3.03 1.10
C THR A 92 -18.88 -2.03 1.57
N ARG A 93 -18.16 -1.41 0.61
CA ARG A 93 -17.15 -0.40 0.94
C ARG A 93 -17.78 0.87 1.48
N LYS A 94 -18.95 1.27 0.95
CA LYS A 94 -19.69 2.45 1.41
C LYS A 94 -20.19 2.24 2.84
N ALA A 95 -20.75 1.06 3.15
CA ALA A 95 -21.21 0.70 4.48
C ALA A 95 -20.08 0.68 5.51
N ASN A 96 -18.92 0.09 5.20
CA ASN A 96 -17.78 0.11 6.12
C ASN A 96 -17.29 1.53 6.43
N ARG A 97 -17.28 2.44 5.44
CA ARG A 97 -16.92 3.84 5.68
C ARG A 97 -17.98 4.59 6.48
N ALA A 98 -19.25 4.33 6.22
CA ALA A 98 -20.35 4.90 7.00
C ALA A 98 -20.26 4.46 8.47
N ARG A 99 -19.93 3.19 8.74
CA ARG A 99 -19.71 2.69 10.11
C ARG A 99 -18.52 3.34 10.78
N THR A 100 -17.39 3.49 10.10
CA THR A 100 -16.26 4.31 10.58
C THR A 100 -16.72 5.73 10.92
N ASN A 101 -17.45 6.40 10.03
CA ASN A 101 -17.92 7.77 10.29
C ASN A 101 -18.85 7.86 11.51
N LEU A 102 -19.72 6.87 11.69
CA LEU A 102 -20.58 6.78 12.86
C LEU A 102 -19.79 6.49 14.14
N ARG A 103 -18.85 5.53 14.13
CA ARG A 103 -17.97 5.25 15.27
C ARG A 103 -17.21 6.49 15.72
N LYS A 104 -16.62 7.23 14.78
CA LYS A 104 -15.94 8.50 15.06
C LYS A 104 -16.86 9.54 15.70
N ALA A 105 -18.11 9.61 15.29
CA ALA A 105 -19.09 10.54 15.86
C ALA A 105 -19.52 10.13 17.28
N LEU A 106 -19.60 8.82 17.53
CA LEU A 106 -19.95 8.26 18.82
C LEU A 106 -18.77 8.20 19.80
N GLY A 107 -17.53 8.26 19.29
CA GLY A 107 -16.32 7.97 20.08
C GLY A 107 -16.18 6.48 20.42
N LEU A 108 -16.73 5.60 19.57
CA LEU A 108 -16.70 4.15 19.75
C LEU A 108 -15.38 3.57 19.20
N LEU A 109 -14.70 2.72 19.97
CA LEU A 109 -13.53 2.01 19.48
C LEU A 109 -13.93 0.88 18.51
N ILE A 110 -13.00 0.45 17.65
CA ILE A 110 -13.25 -0.59 16.63
C ILE A 110 -13.63 -1.94 17.27
N ASP A 111 -12.98 -2.28 18.38
CA ASP A 111 -13.19 -3.51 19.15
C ASP A 111 -14.49 -3.51 19.97
N GLU A 112 -15.11 -2.34 20.16
CA GLU A 112 -16.41 -2.22 20.81
C GLU A 112 -17.58 -2.38 19.82
N ASP A 113 -17.31 -2.29 18.51
CA ASP A 113 -18.34 -2.33 17.46
C ASP A 113 -18.79 -3.75 17.11
N LYS A 114 -19.75 -4.24 17.90
CA LYS A 114 -20.37 -5.57 17.72
C LYS A 114 -21.07 -5.72 16.35
N VAL A 115 -21.57 -4.62 15.77
CA VAL A 115 -22.25 -4.65 14.46
C VAL A 115 -21.22 -4.87 13.35
N GLN A 116 -20.09 -4.16 13.40
CA GLN A 116 -18.97 -4.38 12.47
C GLN A 116 -18.38 -5.80 12.60
N GLN A 117 -18.18 -6.29 13.83
CA GLN A 117 -17.68 -7.64 14.07
C GLN A 117 -18.59 -8.71 13.46
N ARG A 118 -19.91 -8.60 13.69
CA ARG A 118 -20.89 -9.50 13.09
C ARG A 118 -20.87 -9.40 11.56
N PHE A 119 -20.83 -8.19 11.02
CA PHE A 119 -20.77 -7.95 9.58
C PHE A 119 -19.55 -8.62 8.92
N ASP A 120 -18.37 -8.51 9.53
CA ASP A 120 -17.15 -9.11 9.02
C ASP A 120 -17.14 -10.64 9.15
N ASN A 121 -17.74 -11.18 10.22
CA ASN A 121 -17.93 -12.62 10.39
C ASN A 121 -18.91 -13.19 9.35
N ASP A 122 -20.07 -12.57 9.17
CA ASP A 122 -21.06 -12.95 8.16
C ASP A 122 -20.44 -12.96 6.75
N ARG A 123 -19.61 -11.95 6.46
CA ARG A 123 -18.86 -11.84 5.20
C ARG A 123 -17.86 -12.98 5.02
N ARG A 124 -17.08 -13.30 6.06
CA ARG A 124 -16.11 -14.39 6.03
C ARG A 124 -16.81 -15.73 5.81
N ASP A 125 -17.89 -15.97 6.54
CA ASP A 125 -18.67 -17.21 6.44
C ASP A 125 -19.34 -17.37 5.07
N HIS A 126 -19.86 -16.27 4.50
CA HIS A 126 -20.40 -16.27 3.15
C HIS A 126 -19.35 -16.73 2.12
N TYR A 127 -18.15 -16.14 2.13
CA TYR A 127 -17.09 -16.51 1.18
C TYR A 127 -16.51 -17.91 1.44
N ARG A 128 -16.52 -18.39 2.68
CA ARG A 128 -16.12 -19.76 3.00
C ARG A 128 -17.06 -20.80 2.38
N ARG A 129 -18.37 -20.51 2.31
CA ARG A 129 -19.38 -21.41 1.74
C ARG A 129 -19.38 -21.45 0.22
N LEU A 130 -18.96 -20.37 -0.44
CA LEU A 130 -18.88 -20.31 -1.90
C LEU A 130 -17.65 -21.08 -2.41
N LYS A 131 -17.87 -22.06 -3.29
CA LYS A 131 -16.81 -22.87 -3.92
C LYS A 131 -16.85 -22.71 -5.44
N PHE A 132 -15.69 -22.55 -6.04
CA PHE A 132 -15.48 -22.60 -7.49
C PHE A 132 -14.36 -23.59 -7.78
N ASN A 133 -14.62 -24.60 -8.62
CA ASN A 133 -13.67 -25.67 -8.93
C ASN A 133 -13.05 -26.34 -7.68
N GLY A 134 -13.87 -26.58 -6.66
CA GLY A 134 -13.43 -27.18 -5.39
C GLY A 134 -12.68 -26.25 -4.42
N VAL A 135 -12.27 -25.06 -4.87
CA VAL A 135 -11.59 -24.06 -4.03
C VAL A 135 -12.61 -23.08 -3.46
N ASN A 136 -12.53 -22.81 -2.16
CA ASN A 136 -13.44 -21.84 -1.55
C ASN A 136 -13.00 -20.39 -1.91
N VAL A 137 -13.96 -19.47 -1.99
CA VAL A 137 -13.68 -18.07 -2.39
C VAL A 137 -12.79 -17.36 -1.37
N LEU A 138 -12.94 -17.68 -0.09
CA LEU A 138 -12.13 -17.10 1.00
C LEU A 138 -10.64 -17.40 0.81
N ASP A 139 -10.26 -18.65 0.53
CA ASP A 139 -8.88 -19.08 0.27
C ASP A 139 -8.30 -18.34 -0.93
N SER A 140 -9.10 -18.14 -1.98
CA SER A 140 -8.68 -17.37 -3.15
C SER A 140 -8.42 -15.90 -2.79
N LEU A 141 -9.23 -15.30 -1.93
CA LEU A 141 -9.05 -13.92 -1.47
C LEU A 141 -7.81 -13.80 -0.58
N GLU A 142 -7.62 -14.73 0.35
CA GLU A 142 -6.47 -14.78 1.24
C GLU A 142 -5.17 -15.03 0.47
N ARG A 143 -5.18 -15.95 -0.51
CA ARG A 143 -4.04 -16.16 -1.41
C ARG A 143 -3.69 -14.89 -2.18
N LYS A 144 -4.69 -14.19 -2.71
CA LYS A 144 -4.49 -12.91 -3.40
C LYS A 144 -3.88 -11.85 -2.48
N GLN A 145 -4.32 -11.78 -1.22
CA GLN A 145 -3.76 -10.87 -0.22
C GLN A 145 -2.31 -11.23 0.12
N LYS A 146 -2.01 -12.52 0.37
CA LYS A 146 -0.64 -13.02 0.61
C LYS A 146 0.29 -12.71 -0.57
N GLN A 147 -0.17 -12.90 -1.81
CA GLN A 147 0.60 -12.56 -3.00
C GLN A 147 0.83 -11.04 -3.14
N ALA A 148 -0.18 -10.22 -2.83
CA ALA A 148 -0.03 -8.77 -2.84
C ALA A 148 0.93 -8.27 -1.76
N TYR A 149 0.90 -8.87 -0.57
CA TYR A 149 1.86 -8.63 0.51
C TYR A 149 3.28 -8.97 0.06
N ALA A 150 3.51 -10.20 -0.41
CA ALA A 150 4.83 -10.66 -0.83
C ALA A 150 5.41 -9.80 -1.97
N ARG A 151 4.56 -9.41 -2.93
CA ARG A 151 4.94 -8.47 -4.00
C ARG A 151 5.38 -7.12 -3.43
N ASP A 152 4.51 -6.50 -2.63
CA ASP A 152 4.78 -5.16 -2.11
C ASP A 152 6.02 -5.17 -1.20
N TRP A 153 6.21 -6.24 -0.43
CA TRP A 153 7.41 -6.49 0.38
C TRP A 153 8.67 -6.58 -0.48
N ALA A 154 8.65 -7.40 -1.55
CA ALA A 154 9.79 -7.53 -2.45
C ALA A 154 10.14 -6.21 -3.14
N ILE A 155 9.14 -5.45 -3.60
CA ILE A 155 9.36 -4.11 -4.17
C ILE A 155 10.00 -3.17 -3.13
N SER A 156 9.54 -3.21 -1.88
CA SER A 156 10.12 -2.40 -0.80
C SER A 156 11.58 -2.74 -0.53
N GLN A 157 11.93 -4.03 -0.50
CA GLN A 157 13.32 -4.49 -0.34
C GLN A 157 14.20 -4.01 -1.50
N CYS A 158 13.73 -4.15 -2.74
CA CYS A 158 14.45 -3.63 -3.89
C CYS A 158 14.59 -2.10 -3.83
N LEU A 159 13.57 -1.38 -3.36
CA LEU A 159 13.60 0.07 -3.24
C LEU A 159 14.65 0.55 -2.23
N ASP A 160 14.75 -0.13 -1.07
CA ASP A 160 15.78 0.15 -0.07
C ASP A 160 17.18 -0.02 -0.64
N GLN A 161 17.42 -1.17 -1.30
CA GLN A 161 18.71 -1.47 -1.90
C GLN A 161 19.05 -0.52 -3.06
N SER A 162 18.07 -0.15 -3.90
CA SER A 162 18.28 0.86 -4.92
C SER A 162 18.59 2.24 -4.32
N ALA A 163 17.97 2.61 -3.20
CA ALA A 163 18.23 3.89 -2.55
C ALA A 163 19.66 3.96 -1.99
N ARG A 164 20.18 2.85 -1.43
CA ARG A 164 21.58 2.73 -1.01
C ARG A 164 22.54 2.90 -2.19
N LEU A 165 22.26 2.23 -3.32
CA LEU A 165 23.03 2.37 -4.56
C LEU A 165 23.07 3.82 -5.10
N LEU A 166 22.03 4.61 -4.84
CA LEU A 166 21.93 6.01 -5.25
C LEU A 166 22.48 7.00 -4.22
N TRP A 167 23.02 6.51 -3.10
CA TRP A 167 23.46 7.35 -1.97
C TRP A 167 22.33 8.25 -1.43
N LEU A 168 21.10 7.71 -1.38
CA LEU A 168 19.91 8.37 -0.82
C LEU A 168 19.61 7.91 0.62
N THR A 169 20.61 7.35 1.29
CA THR A 169 20.57 6.87 2.68
C THR A 169 21.63 7.60 3.52
N PRO A 170 21.53 7.62 4.86
CA PRO A 170 22.53 8.22 5.74
C PRO A 170 23.93 7.67 5.49
N SER A 171 24.01 6.34 5.30
CA SER A 171 25.22 5.59 4.96
C SER A 171 24.84 4.38 4.10
N GLN A 172 25.83 3.65 3.57
CA GLN A 172 25.60 2.39 2.84
C GLN A 172 25.08 1.25 3.73
N GLY A 173 25.46 1.26 5.02
CA GLY A 173 25.01 0.28 6.01
C GLY A 173 23.61 0.57 6.55
N ASP A 174 23.20 1.83 6.54
CA ASP A 174 21.89 2.27 7.04
C ASP A 174 20.81 2.26 5.96
N SER A 175 19.56 2.11 6.40
CA SER A 175 18.39 2.34 5.55
C SER A 175 18.04 3.83 5.53
N GLY A 176 16.86 4.20 5.04
CA GLY A 176 16.40 5.58 5.00
C GLY A 176 15.96 6.10 6.37
N TYR A 177 14.98 6.98 6.32
CA TYR A 177 14.38 7.62 7.47
C TYR A 177 12.92 7.21 7.60
N PHE A 178 12.39 7.19 8.82
CA PHE A 178 11.01 6.89 9.12
C PHE A 178 10.34 8.10 9.74
N ILE A 179 9.29 8.61 9.10
CA ILE A 179 8.48 9.72 9.60
C ILE A 179 7.02 9.32 9.82
N SER A 180 6.45 9.77 10.94
CA SER A 180 5.06 9.52 11.33
C SER A 180 4.28 10.82 11.51
N LEU A 181 3.29 11.06 10.64
CA LEU A 181 2.56 12.32 10.57
C LEU A 181 1.07 12.10 10.85
N THR A 182 0.51 12.86 11.79
CA THR A 182 -0.92 12.81 12.13
C THR A 182 -1.63 14.04 11.57
N LEU A 183 -2.87 13.87 11.11
CA LEU A 183 -3.67 15.03 10.77
C LEU A 183 -3.95 15.91 12.01
N PRO A 184 -4.05 17.23 11.84
CA PRO A 184 -4.38 18.13 12.94
C PRO A 184 -5.74 17.79 13.60
N PRO A 185 -5.94 18.17 14.88
CA PRO A 185 -7.14 17.85 15.66
C PRO A 185 -8.48 18.14 14.98
N ARG A 186 -8.55 19.20 14.14
CA ARG A 186 -9.76 19.55 13.37
C ARG A 186 -10.26 18.42 12.45
N PHE A 187 -9.38 17.48 12.06
CA PHE A 187 -9.73 16.33 11.21
C PHE A 187 -10.04 15.06 11.99
N HIS A 188 -9.74 15.00 13.29
CA HIS A 188 -10.00 13.82 14.13
C HIS A 188 -11.51 13.52 14.14
N LYS A 189 -12.35 14.56 14.24
CA LYS A 189 -13.81 14.46 14.17
C LYS A 189 -14.39 14.54 12.75
N SER A 190 -13.56 14.55 11.70
CA SER A 190 -14.01 14.59 10.31
C SER A 190 -14.33 13.21 9.75
N THR A 191 -15.11 13.14 8.68
CA THR A 191 -15.39 11.87 8.00
C THR A 191 -14.10 11.25 7.45
N PHE A 192 -14.10 9.94 7.29
CA PHE A 192 -13.01 9.18 6.69
C PHE A 192 -12.63 9.74 5.32
N GLU A 193 -13.62 10.09 4.49
CA GLU A 193 -13.42 10.68 3.18
C GLU A 193 -12.69 12.01 3.24
N THR A 194 -13.15 12.94 4.11
CA THR A 194 -12.53 14.26 4.28
C THR A 194 -11.09 14.13 4.77
N ALA A 195 -10.85 13.31 5.79
CA ALA A 195 -9.50 13.05 6.30
C ALA A 195 -8.60 12.44 5.23
N ASN A 196 -9.09 11.44 4.48
CA ASN A 196 -8.30 10.74 3.48
C ASN A 196 -7.97 11.65 2.29
N ASN A 197 -8.90 12.50 1.88
CA ASN A 197 -8.66 13.50 0.85
C ASN A 197 -7.61 14.52 1.31
N GLU A 198 -7.64 14.94 2.56
CA GLU A 198 -6.63 15.85 3.12
C GLU A 198 -5.23 15.20 3.17
N ILE A 199 -5.10 13.96 3.65
CA ILE A 199 -3.81 13.23 3.62
C ILE A 199 -3.30 13.13 2.19
N ASN A 200 -4.18 12.80 1.23
CA ASN A 200 -3.81 12.73 -0.18
C ASN A 200 -3.33 14.08 -0.72
N ARG A 201 -4.04 15.15 -0.41
CA ARG A 201 -3.66 16.51 -0.79
C ARG A 201 -2.28 16.85 -0.25
N ARG A 202 -2.05 16.67 1.06
CA ARG A 202 -0.76 16.93 1.72
C ARG A 202 0.38 16.09 1.15
N LEU A 203 0.20 14.78 1.03
CA LEU A 203 1.21 13.87 0.47
C LEU A 203 1.56 14.25 -0.98
N ASN A 204 0.58 14.62 -1.79
CA ASN A 204 0.81 15.07 -3.16
C ASN A 204 1.52 16.44 -3.19
N SER A 205 1.18 17.35 -2.27
CA SER A 205 1.86 18.64 -2.16
C SER A 205 3.31 18.47 -1.73
N ILE A 206 3.61 17.62 -0.73
CA ILE A 206 4.99 17.26 -0.33
C ILE A 206 5.79 16.78 -1.54
N LYS A 207 5.24 15.83 -2.31
CA LYS A 207 5.91 15.29 -3.50
C LYS A 207 6.16 16.36 -4.56
N LYS A 208 5.21 17.28 -4.77
CA LYS A 208 5.35 18.38 -5.75
C LYS A 208 6.36 19.44 -5.29
N ASP A 209 6.39 19.74 -3.99
CA ASP A 209 7.32 20.73 -3.44
C ASP A 209 8.76 20.20 -3.46
N ALA A 210 8.95 18.92 -3.09
CA ALA A 210 10.24 18.26 -3.19
C ALA A 210 10.77 18.28 -4.64
N ASP A 211 9.91 17.95 -5.61
CA ASP A 211 10.24 17.98 -7.05
C ASP A 211 10.63 19.39 -7.53
N ARG A 212 9.87 20.43 -7.14
CA ARG A 212 10.19 21.84 -7.46
C ARG A 212 11.52 22.30 -6.87
N GLN A 213 11.89 21.73 -5.73
CA GLN A 213 13.13 22.02 -5.04
C GLN A 213 14.32 21.17 -5.53
N GLY A 214 14.10 20.33 -6.54
CA GLY A 214 15.13 19.42 -7.07
C GLY A 214 15.47 18.26 -6.16
N ILE A 215 14.66 17.98 -5.13
CA ILE A 215 14.92 16.94 -4.13
C ILE A 215 14.47 15.59 -4.68
N THR A 216 15.41 14.66 -4.84
CA THR A 216 15.10 13.27 -5.20
C THR A 216 14.55 12.53 -3.99
N LEU A 217 13.22 12.33 -3.97
CA LEU A 217 12.49 11.63 -2.92
C LEU A 217 12.01 10.25 -3.39
N LEU A 218 12.53 9.20 -2.77
CA LEU A 218 12.00 7.82 -2.89
C LEU A 218 11.38 7.38 -1.56
N GLY A 219 10.53 6.36 -1.58
CA GLY A 219 10.02 5.82 -0.32
C GLY A 219 8.81 4.90 -0.41
N ILE A 220 8.33 4.50 0.76
CA ILE A 220 7.16 3.66 0.98
C ILE A 220 6.27 4.41 1.97
N TYR A 221 4.99 4.54 1.66
CA TYR A 221 4.05 5.19 2.57
C TYR A 221 2.89 4.28 2.94
N LYS A 222 2.40 4.42 4.17
CA LYS A 222 1.19 3.80 4.70
C LYS A 222 0.24 4.89 5.19
N VAL A 223 -1.01 4.82 4.76
CA VAL A 223 -2.12 5.56 5.36
C VAL A 223 -2.99 4.57 6.10
N HIS A 224 -3.24 4.81 7.38
CA HIS A 224 -4.11 3.97 8.21
C HIS A 224 -4.78 4.80 9.32
N GLY A 225 -5.84 4.25 9.91
CA GLY A 225 -6.48 4.83 11.09
C GLY A 225 -5.80 4.35 12.37
N HIS A 226 -5.63 5.22 13.36
CA HIS A 226 -5.32 4.82 14.73
C HIS A 226 -6.54 4.18 15.41
N LYS A 227 -6.41 3.82 16.70
CA LYS A 227 -7.50 3.22 17.50
C LYS A 227 -8.78 4.09 17.52
N ASP A 228 -8.61 5.41 17.49
CA ASP A 228 -9.68 6.42 17.42
C ASP A 228 -10.15 6.72 15.99
N GLU A 229 -9.68 5.95 15.01
CA GLU A 229 -9.92 6.12 13.57
C GLU A 229 -9.46 7.49 13.01
N THR A 230 -8.58 8.20 13.74
CA THR A 230 -7.82 9.34 13.21
C THR A 230 -6.81 8.82 12.20
N GLN A 231 -6.67 9.49 11.06
CA GLN A 231 -5.77 9.01 10.01
C GLN A 231 -4.32 9.49 10.21
N HIS A 232 -3.40 8.54 10.06
CA HIS A 232 -1.96 8.74 10.14
C HIS A 232 -1.30 8.37 8.81
N LEU A 233 -0.22 9.10 8.50
CA LEU A 233 0.67 8.87 7.37
C LEU A 233 2.04 8.48 7.92
N HIS A 234 2.45 7.23 7.68
CA HIS A 234 3.81 6.78 7.93
C HIS A 234 4.57 6.70 6.61
N ILE A 235 5.82 7.14 6.61
CA ILE A 235 6.67 7.12 5.42
C ILE A 235 8.05 6.60 5.82
N ILE A 236 8.49 5.53 5.16
CA ILE A 236 9.91 5.22 5.01
C ILE A 236 10.38 6.02 3.79
N TYR A 237 11.31 6.96 3.96
CA TYR A 237 11.78 7.80 2.88
C TYR A 237 13.29 7.77 2.72
N TYR A 238 13.72 7.97 1.47
CA TYR A 238 15.11 8.01 1.05
C TYR A 238 15.37 9.33 0.34
N VAL A 239 16.42 10.01 0.76
CA VAL A 239 16.81 11.34 0.30
C VAL A 239 18.31 11.51 0.49
N ASN A 240 18.95 12.29 -0.39
CA ASN A 240 20.35 12.67 -0.18
C ASN A 240 20.48 13.44 1.14
N ASN A 241 21.55 13.18 1.91
CA ASN A 241 21.79 13.85 3.19
C ASN A 241 21.80 15.39 3.08
N ARG A 242 22.26 15.94 1.95
CA ARG A 242 22.28 17.38 1.68
C ARG A 242 20.88 18.00 1.59
N ASP A 243 19.87 17.20 1.23
CA ASP A 243 18.49 17.65 1.05
C ASP A 243 17.56 17.27 2.22
N ARG A 244 18.04 16.51 3.20
CA ARG A 244 17.22 16.01 4.30
C ARG A 244 16.52 17.15 5.05
N GLU A 245 17.25 18.20 5.38
CA GLU A 245 16.71 19.32 6.16
C GLU A 245 15.66 20.11 5.38
N ARG A 246 15.93 20.35 4.09
CA ARG A 246 14.96 20.97 3.17
C ARG A 246 13.70 20.12 3.04
N LEU A 247 13.83 18.80 2.99
CA LEU A 247 12.70 17.89 2.96
C LEU A 247 11.92 17.88 4.28
N ASN A 248 12.59 17.98 5.44
CA ASN A 248 11.94 18.12 6.74
C ASN A 248 11.07 19.38 6.80
N GLN A 249 11.61 20.52 6.35
CA GLN A 249 10.85 21.77 6.24
C GLN A 249 9.61 21.62 5.35
N ILE A 250 9.71 20.86 4.25
CA ILE A 250 8.54 20.53 3.42
C ILE A 250 7.52 19.68 4.17
N PHE A 251 7.95 18.63 4.90
CA PHE A 251 7.03 17.82 5.70
C PHE A 251 6.26 18.68 6.71
N PHE A 252 6.96 19.50 7.48
CA PHE A 252 6.36 20.33 8.53
C PHE A 252 5.55 21.50 7.98
N LYS A 253 5.91 22.06 6.81
CA LYS A 253 5.04 23.00 6.08
C LYS A 253 3.63 22.45 5.84
N TYR A 254 3.51 21.16 5.51
CA TYR A 254 2.21 20.52 5.28
C TYR A 254 1.63 19.84 6.52
N PHE A 255 2.39 19.70 7.61
CA PHE A 255 1.99 19.12 8.89
C PHE A 255 2.51 19.97 10.06
N GLN A 256 2.11 21.25 10.07
CA GLN A 256 2.60 22.24 11.05
C GLN A 256 2.35 21.80 12.50
N ASN A 257 1.25 21.07 12.75
CA ASN A 257 0.93 20.50 14.06
C ASN A 257 1.94 19.44 14.55
N GLU A 258 2.82 18.95 13.70
CA GLU A 258 3.87 17.98 14.06
C GLU A 258 5.23 18.65 14.27
N GLU A 259 5.38 19.94 13.95
CA GLU A 259 6.66 20.67 14.10
C GLU A 259 7.03 20.83 15.58
N GLU A 260 6.13 21.42 16.38
CA GLU A 260 6.29 21.53 17.84
C GLU A 260 6.48 20.16 18.50
N ARG A 261 5.74 19.15 18.01
CA ARG A 261 5.84 17.79 18.53
C ARG A 261 7.18 17.14 18.18
N TYR A 262 7.80 17.51 17.05
CA TYR A 262 9.11 16.99 16.65
C TYR A 262 10.23 17.60 17.48
N GLU A 263 10.15 18.89 17.78
CA GLU A 263 11.09 19.57 18.69
C GLU A 263 11.10 18.93 20.08
N GLN A 264 9.92 18.48 20.55
CA GLN A 264 9.76 17.81 21.85
C GLN A 264 10.00 16.30 21.77
N ASN A 265 9.83 15.69 20.60
CA ASN A 265 9.92 14.26 20.41
C ASN A 265 10.54 13.91 19.05
N SER A 266 11.84 13.64 19.08
CA SER A 266 12.61 13.18 17.93
C SER A 266 12.10 11.85 17.34
N SER A 267 11.19 11.14 18.02
CA SER A 267 10.57 9.92 17.50
C SER A 267 9.63 10.13 16.31
N ILE A 268 9.31 11.37 15.97
CA ILE A 268 8.48 11.67 14.79
C ILE A 268 9.25 11.40 13.51
N ASN A 269 10.57 11.63 13.49
CA ASN A 269 11.42 11.45 12.32
C ASN A 269 12.79 10.88 12.69
N GLN A 270 13.01 9.60 12.39
CA GLN A 270 14.17 8.84 12.87
C GLN A 270 14.93 8.14 11.73
N SER A 271 16.24 7.96 11.88
CA SER A 271 17.03 7.07 11.03
C SER A 271 16.64 5.61 11.25
N ILE A 272 16.64 4.80 10.19
CA ILE A 272 16.25 3.39 10.25
C ILE A 272 17.51 2.52 10.33
N TRP A 273 17.76 1.97 11.53
CA TRP A 273 18.82 0.98 11.76
C TRP A 273 18.35 -0.46 11.53
N ASN A 274 17.05 -0.73 11.67
CA ASN A 274 16.43 -2.04 11.40
C ASN A 274 15.32 -1.90 10.35
N PHE A 275 15.70 -2.03 9.07
CA PHE A 275 14.77 -1.90 7.95
C PHE A 275 13.66 -2.94 8.00
N ASP A 276 13.99 -4.21 8.23
CA ASP A 276 12.99 -5.28 8.27
C ASP A 276 11.98 -5.09 9.41
N GLY A 277 12.43 -4.64 10.59
CA GLY A 277 11.56 -4.28 11.69
C GLY A 277 10.61 -3.13 11.35
N CYS A 278 11.14 -2.06 10.76
CA CYS A 278 10.35 -0.91 10.30
C CYS A 278 9.35 -1.30 9.20
N LEU A 279 9.78 -2.14 8.26
CA LEU A 279 8.93 -2.63 7.17
C LEU A 279 7.83 -3.54 7.69
N ARG A 280 8.11 -4.44 8.65
CA ARG A 280 7.10 -5.25 9.36
C ARG A 280 6.07 -4.36 10.04
N TYR A 281 6.49 -3.30 10.73
CA TYR A 281 5.58 -2.33 11.33
C TYR A 281 4.68 -1.65 10.27
N LEU A 282 5.28 -1.19 9.17
CA LEU A 282 4.56 -0.52 8.09
C LEU A 282 3.54 -1.47 7.42
N PHE A 283 3.86 -2.76 7.33
CA PHE A 283 3.04 -3.78 6.66
C PHE A 283 2.12 -4.58 7.60
N LYS A 284 2.12 -4.32 8.90
CA LYS A 284 1.31 -5.05 9.90
C LYS A 284 -0.16 -5.19 9.50
N ASP A 285 -0.73 -4.09 8.97
CA ASP A 285 -2.16 -3.98 8.63
C ASP A 285 -2.40 -4.12 7.12
N HIS A 286 -1.49 -4.80 6.39
CA HIS A 286 -1.57 -4.90 4.93
C HIS A 286 -2.81 -5.69 4.49
N GLY A 287 -3.62 -5.05 3.66
CA GLY A 287 -4.87 -5.61 3.13
C GLY A 287 -6.08 -5.41 4.04
N GLU A 288 -5.92 -4.77 5.19
CA GLU A 288 -7.05 -4.34 6.01
C GLU A 288 -7.90 -3.27 5.30
N PRO A 289 -9.21 -3.20 5.59
CA PRO A 289 -10.07 -2.15 5.07
C PRO A 289 -9.51 -0.77 5.41
N ASN A 290 -9.61 0.16 4.46
CA ASN A 290 -9.19 1.56 4.63
C ASN A 290 -7.69 1.79 4.88
N VAL A 291 -6.85 0.75 4.91
CA VAL A 291 -5.40 0.86 4.89
C VAL A 291 -4.90 0.97 3.46
N ARG A 292 -3.92 1.86 3.22
CA ARG A 292 -3.30 2.03 1.91
C ARG A 292 -1.79 2.10 2.01
N ILE A 293 -1.13 1.16 1.35
CA ILE A 293 0.33 1.14 1.18
C ILE A 293 0.68 1.45 -0.28
N GLY A 294 1.62 2.37 -0.48
CA GLY A 294 2.11 2.75 -1.80
C GLY A 294 3.57 3.20 -1.78
N PHE A 295 4.05 3.55 -2.97
CA PHE A 295 5.45 3.92 -3.18
C PHE A 295 5.56 5.39 -3.60
N ILE A 296 6.67 6.03 -3.22
CA ILE A 296 7.10 7.36 -3.64
C ILE A 296 8.30 7.18 -4.58
N GLY A 297 8.33 7.91 -5.68
CA GLY A 297 9.42 7.84 -6.67
C GLY A 297 9.37 6.65 -7.63
N LEU A 298 8.44 5.69 -7.46
CA LEU A 298 8.20 4.60 -8.41
C LEU A 298 7.08 4.91 -9.41
N ARG A 299 7.09 4.20 -10.55
CA ARG A 299 6.03 4.27 -11.55
C ARG A 299 4.66 3.90 -10.97
N ARG A 300 3.61 4.54 -11.49
CA ARG A 300 2.22 4.30 -11.05
C ARG A 300 1.78 2.84 -11.25
N ASP A 301 2.31 2.18 -12.27
CA ASP A 301 1.98 0.80 -12.66
C ASP A 301 2.98 -0.24 -12.12
N ILE A 302 3.91 0.12 -11.24
CA ILE A 302 4.98 -0.79 -10.77
C ILE A 302 4.46 -2.12 -10.19
N LYS A 303 3.37 -2.07 -9.41
CA LYS A 303 2.72 -3.26 -8.83
C LYS A 303 2.15 -4.19 -9.91
N LYS A 304 1.71 -3.65 -11.05
CA LYS A 304 1.20 -4.41 -12.19
C LYS A 304 2.35 -5.00 -13.00
N VAL A 305 3.36 -4.19 -13.33
CA VAL A 305 4.59 -4.63 -14.01
C VAL A 305 5.23 -5.80 -13.26
N TRP A 306 5.46 -5.64 -11.95
CA TRP A 306 6.05 -6.69 -11.12
C TRP A 306 5.22 -7.97 -11.12
N HIS A 307 3.89 -7.84 -10.98
CA HIS A 307 3.02 -9.00 -10.98
C HIS A 307 3.03 -9.76 -12.31
N SER A 308 2.98 -9.06 -13.45
CA SER A 308 3.08 -9.70 -14.78
C SER A 308 4.42 -10.40 -14.97
N LEU A 309 5.53 -9.78 -14.57
CA LEU A 309 6.85 -10.40 -14.66
C LEU A 309 6.97 -11.64 -13.77
N TYR A 310 6.47 -11.57 -12.53
CA TYR A 310 6.53 -12.67 -11.57
C TYR A 310 5.64 -13.86 -11.96
N THR A 311 4.47 -13.59 -12.55
CA THR A 311 3.53 -14.63 -13.00
C THR A 311 3.82 -15.17 -14.40
N GLY A 312 4.80 -14.60 -15.10
CA GLY A 312 5.16 -15.03 -16.46
C GLY A 312 4.23 -14.54 -17.56
N ASP A 313 3.35 -13.56 -17.28
CA ASP A 313 2.48 -12.91 -18.26
C ASP A 313 3.27 -11.89 -19.11
N TYR A 314 4.23 -12.39 -19.89
CA TYR A 314 5.14 -11.58 -20.72
C TYR A 314 4.44 -10.90 -21.91
N GLY A 315 3.20 -11.29 -22.22
CA GLY A 315 2.35 -10.66 -23.23
C GLY A 315 1.59 -9.43 -22.71
N ASN A 316 1.65 -9.13 -21.41
CA ASN A 316 0.91 -8.01 -20.84
C ASN A 316 1.36 -6.68 -21.42
N LYS A 317 0.40 -5.84 -21.84
CA LYS A 317 0.67 -4.48 -22.35
C LYS A 317 1.45 -3.61 -21.38
N SER A 318 1.40 -3.86 -20.06
CA SER A 318 2.23 -3.10 -19.10
C SER A 318 3.72 -3.36 -19.24
N LEU A 319 4.14 -4.42 -19.91
CA LEU A 319 5.55 -4.73 -20.12
C LEU A 319 6.09 -4.20 -21.44
N SER A 320 5.25 -3.61 -22.30
CA SER A 320 5.56 -3.30 -23.70
C SER A 320 6.87 -2.50 -23.89
N TYR A 321 7.19 -1.63 -22.93
CA TYR A 321 8.36 -0.75 -22.94
C TYR A 321 9.69 -1.43 -22.57
N LEU A 322 9.65 -2.66 -22.03
CA LEU A 322 10.85 -3.43 -21.70
C LEU A 322 11.35 -4.18 -22.93
N SER A 323 12.67 -4.34 -23.09
CA SER A 323 13.24 -5.29 -24.04
C SER A 323 13.16 -6.73 -23.49
N ASP A 324 13.28 -7.72 -24.37
CA ASP A 324 13.33 -9.13 -23.96
C ASP A 324 14.57 -9.39 -23.07
N ASP A 325 15.72 -8.77 -23.36
CA ASP A 325 16.92 -8.80 -22.52
C ASP A 325 16.64 -8.33 -21.08
N ARG A 326 15.86 -7.26 -20.91
CA ARG A 326 15.49 -6.73 -19.60
C ARG A 326 14.52 -7.67 -18.86
N ILE A 327 13.57 -8.30 -19.58
CA ILE A 327 12.68 -9.31 -18.99
C ILE A 327 13.47 -10.54 -18.53
N TRP A 328 14.43 -10.99 -19.35
CA TRP A 328 15.30 -12.11 -19.01
C TRP A 328 16.22 -11.78 -17.83
N MET A 329 16.79 -10.58 -17.79
CA MET A 329 17.61 -10.12 -16.68
C MET A 329 16.82 -10.05 -15.37
N PHE A 330 15.57 -9.57 -15.41
CA PHE A 330 14.66 -9.65 -14.26
C PHE A 330 14.48 -11.10 -13.76
N ARG A 331 14.26 -12.07 -14.66
CA ARG A 331 14.15 -13.49 -14.28
C ARG A 331 15.40 -14.00 -13.58
N LYS A 332 16.59 -13.57 -14.01
CA LYS A 332 17.84 -13.92 -13.36
C LYS A 332 17.95 -13.30 -11.97
N LEU A 333 17.65 -12.00 -11.85
CA LEU A 333 17.72 -11.27 -10.59
C LEU A 333 16.79 -11.85 -9.52
N ILE A 334 15.55 -12.20 -9.89
CA ILE A 334 14.57 -12.71 -8.92
C ILE A 334 14.78 -14.19 -8.53
N ARG A 335 15.58 -14.95 -9.31
CA ARG A 335 15.94 -16.35 -9.03
C ARG A 335 17.18 -16.48 -8.13
N LYS A 336 18.05 -15.47 -8.10
CA LYS A 336 19.17 -15.41 -7.16
C LYS A 336 18.63 -15.23 -5.75
N THR A 337 18.60 -16.32 -5.00
CA THR A 337 18.11 -16.40 -3.61
C THR A 337 19.22 -16.81 -2.64
N SER A 338 20.49 -16.57 -2.99
CA SER A 338 21.62 -17.00 -2.16
C SER A 338 21.95 -15.98 -1.08
N THR A 339 21.88 -16.47 0.15
CA THR A 339 22.33 -15.90 1.42
C THR A 339 23.83 -15.60 1.50
N ASP A 340 24.62 -15.88 0.45
CA ASP A 340 26.08 -15.64 0.41
C ASP A 340 26.46 -14.24 -0.09
N ASP A 341 25.50 -13.44 -0.54
CA ASP A 341 25.75 -12.21 -1.28
C ASP A 341 25.45 -10.96 -0.42
N TYR A 342 25.94 -10.91 0.82
CA TYR A 342 25.90 -9.71 1.68
C TYR A 342 26.62 -8.49 1.06
N VAL A 343 27.42 -8.72 0.02
CA VAL A 343 28.22 -7.72 -0.70
C VAL A 343 27.54 -7.24 -1.99
N SER A 344 26.46 -7.88 -2.44
CA SER A 344 25.86 -7.55 -3.73
C SER A 344 24.45 -7.00 -3.54
N HIS A 345 24.28 -5.70 -3.80
CA HIS A 345 22.99 -5.00 -3.86
C HIS A 345 22.09 -5.49 -5.04
N ILE A 346 22.19 -6.77 -5.42
CA ILE A 346 21.49 -7.43 -6.54
C ILE A 346 19.98 -7.22 -6.49
N PRO A 347 19.29 -7.27 -5.33
CA PRO A 347 17.87 -6.94 -5.27
C PRO A 347 17.59 -5.51 -5.75
N GLY A 348 18.48 -4.57 -5.44
CA GLY A 348 18.41 -3.17 -5.86
C GLY A 348 18.48 -2.99 -7.38
N TYR A 349 19.18 -3.86 -8.10
CA TYR A 349 19.30 -3.79 -9.57
C TYR A 349 17.98 -4.06 -10.27
N THR A 350 17.05 -4.76 -9.60
CA THR A 350 15.76 -5.16 -10.16
C THR A 350 14.94 -3.96 -10.61
N LEU A 351 14.87 -2.90 -9.81
CA LEU A 351 14.09 -1.71 -10.15
C LEU A 351 14.71 -0.94 -11.33
N PHE A 352 16.03 -0.87 -11.42
CA PHE A 352 16.73 -0.30 -12.57
C PHE A 352 16.48 -1.12 -13.85
N CYS A 353 16.59 -2.45 -13.73
CA CYS A 353 16.34 -3.40 -14.82
C CYS A 353 14.92 -3.27 -15.39
N ILE A 354 13.90 -3.09 -14.56
CA ILE A 354 12.51 -2.95 -15.06
C ILE A 354 12.10 -1.50 -15.32
N ARG A 355 13.06 -0.55 -15.27
CA ARG A 355 12.83 0.90 -15.32
C ARG A 355 11.68 1.32 -14.40
N GLY A 356 11.75 0.89 -13.15
CA GLY A 356 10.69 0.98 -12.15
C GLY A 356 10.52 2.37 -11.54
N PHE A 357 11.50 3.26 -11.71
CA PHE A 357 11.45 4.62 -11.16
C PHE A 357 10.56 5.51 -12.02
N ARG A 358 9.92 6.49 -11.38
CA ARG A 358 9.18 7.55 -12.06
C ARG A 358 10.13 8.52 -12.75
N ASP A 359 11.28 8.79 -12.13
CA ASP A 359 12.30 9.67 -12.67
C ASP A 359 13.11 8.95 -13.76
N SER A 360 13.11 9.50 -14.97
CA SER A 360 13.86 8.94 -16.10
C SER A 360 15.36 9.00 -15.88
N ARG A 361 15.88 10.00 -15.15
CA ARG A 361 17.31 10.14 -14.85
C ARG A 361 17.84 8.94 -14.07
N ILE A 362 17.07 8.48 -13.07
CA ILE A 362 17.43 7.29 -12.29
C ILE A 362 17.39 6.04 -13.16
N ASN A 363 16.37 5.89 -14.02
CA ASN A 363 16.28 4.71 -14.90
C ASN A 363 17.41 4.64 -15.93
N GLN A 364 17.92 5.78 -16.40
CA GLN A 364 19.01 5.87 -17.38
C GLN A 364 20.33 5.36 -16.81
N LEU A 365 20.55 5.39 -15.49
CA LEU A 365 21.77 4.85 -14.86
C LEU A 365 22.02 3.37 -15.19
N ALA A 366 20.98 2.65 -15.62
CA ALA A 366 21.06 1.26 -16.03
C ALA A 366 21.42 1.06 -17.52
N ASP A 367 21.48 2.12 -18.32
CA ASP A 367 21.67 2.07 -19.77
C ASP A 367 23.15 2.18 -20.15
N LYS A 368 23.59 1.42 -21.17
CA LYS A 368 24.99 1.38 -21.63
C LYS A 368 25.59 2.73 -22.02
N GLN A 369 24.75 3.67 -22.43
CA GLN A 369 25.18 4.96 -22.99
C GLN A 369 25.29 6.07 -21.93
N THR A 370 24.90 5.79 -20.69
CA THR A 370 24.88 6.81 -19.63
C THR A 370 26.25 6.95 -18.99
N ASP A 371 26.82 8.15 -19.08
CA ASP A 371 28.01 8.53 -18.33
C ASP A 371 27.62 8.86 -16.88
N ILE A 372 27.81 7.88 -15.98
CA ILE A 372 27.44 7.98 -14.56
C ILE A 372 28.18 9.14 -13.86
N SER A 373 29.41 9.44 -14.28
CA SER A 373 30.25 10.48 -13.67
C SER A 373 29.69 11.89 -13.81
N ARG A 374 28.78 12.10 -14.76
CA ARG A 374 28.14 13.40 -15.06
C ARG A 374 26.71 13.49 -14.57
N THR A 375 26.28 12.56 -13.73
CA THR A 375 24.90 12.53 -13.21
C THR A 375 24.80 13.19 -11.84
N ASP A 376 23.57 13.51 -11.42
CA ASP A 376 23.26 13.96 -10.05
C ASP A 376 23.64 12.91 -8.98
N PHE A 377 24.04 11.71 -9.38
CA PHE A 377 24.44 10.58 -8.53
C PHE A 377 25.93 10.25 -8.67
N ALA A 378 26.77 11.18 -9.14
CA ALA A 378 28.21 10.98 -9.29
C ALA A 378 28.89 10.57 -7.97
N ASP A 379 28.41 11.03 -6.82
CA ASP A 379 28.92 10.61 -5.50
C ASP A 379 28.73 9.10 -5.25
N ALA A 380 27.81 8.45 -5.97
CA ALA A 380 27.53 7.01 -5.88
C ALA A 380 28.22 6.19 -6.99
N TYR A 381 29.14 6.80 -7.75
CA TYR A 381 29.73 6.22 -8.98
C TYR A 381 30.23 4.78 -8.82
N VAL A 382 30.99 4.48 -7.77
CA VAL A 382 31.56 3.14 -7.52
C VAL A 382 30.48 2.07 -7.43
N TYR A 383 29.37 2.36 -6.75
CA TYR A 383 28.25 1.41 -6.57
C TYR A 383 27.43 1.27 -7.85
N LEU A 384 27.27 2.37 -8.59
CA LEU A 384 26.53 2.42 -9.83
C LEU A 384 27.26 1.70 -10.97
N ILE A 385 28.60 1.72 -11.02
CA ILE A 385 29.36 0.93 -12.01
C ILE A 385 29.09 -0.55 -11.84
N GLY A 386 29.18 -1.09 -10.61
CA GLY A 386 28.97 -2.54 -10.39
C GLY A 386 27.57 -2.98 -10.82
N MET A 387 26.55 -2.15 -10.56
CA MET A 387 25.21 -2.36 -11.11
C MET A 387 25.20 -2.32 -12.63
N TRP A 388 25.83 -1.29 -13.20
CA TRP A 388 25.85 -1.06 -14.64
C TRP A 388 26.49 -2.23 -15.39
N GLU A 389 27.67 -2.68 -14.96
CA GLU A 389 28.39 -3.84 -15.52
C GLU A 389 27.53 -5.10 -15.44
N TYR A 390 26.87 -5.33 -14.30
CA TYR A 390 26.00 -6.48 -14.10
C TYR A 390 24.79 -6.49 -15.04
N LEU A 391 24.14 -5.33 -15.20
CA LEU A 391 22.97 -5.20 -16.06
C LEU A 391 23.32 -5.15 -17.55
N ASN A 392 24.58 -4.92 -17.88
CA ASN A 392 25.08 -4.69 -19.22
C ASN A 392 26.31 -5.55 -19.56
N PRO A 393 26.28 -6.87 -19.31
CA PRO A 393 27.46 -7.71 -19.48
C PRO A 393 28.01 -7.59 -20.90
N GLU A 394 29.33 -7.62 -21.02
CA GLU A 394 29.99 -7.69 -22.32
C GLU A 394 29.53 -8.96 -23.03
N LYS A 395 28.93 -8.79 -24.21
CA LYS A 395 28.50 -9.94 -25.02
C LYS A 395 29.77 -10.57 -25.58
N SER A 396 30.18 -11.71 -25.01
CA SER A 396 31.19 -12.55 -25.64
C SER A 396 30.73 -12.90 -27.06
N VAL A 397 31.41 -12.32 -28.06
CA VAL A 397 31.16 -12.64 -29.47
C VAL A 397 31.78 -13.99 -29.72
N PHE A 398 31.02 -15.07 -29.48
CA PHE A 398 31.36 -16.35 -30.08
C PHE A 398 31.20 -16.19 -31.59
N LYS A 399 32.34 -16.01 -32.29
CA LYS A 399 32.42 -16.23 -33.73
C LYS A 399 32.15 -17.72 -33.97
N VAL A 400 30.89 -18.09 -34.06
CA VAL A 400 30.52 -19.37 -34.67
C VAL A 400 30.91 -19.22 -36.13
N GLU A 401 32.05 -19.79 -36.51
CA GLU A 401 32.36 -20.05 -37.91
C GLU A 401 31.18 -20.82 -38.48
N LYS A 402 30.38 -20.14 -39.32
CA LYS A 402 29.24 -20.79 -39.94
C LYS A 402 29.77 -21.89 -40.86
N PRO A 403 29.35 -23.15 -40.71
CA PRO A 403 29.46 -24.08 -41.82
C PRO A 403 28.62 -23.50 -42.97
N ARG A 404 29.26 -23.27 -44.12
CA ARG A 404 28.62 -22.86 -45.36
C ARG A 404 27.53 -23.87 -45.72
N LYS A 405 26.24 -23.46 -45.67
CA LYS A 405 25.21 -23.75 -46.70
C LYS A 405 23.82 -23.23 -46.32
N ASN A 406 23.32 -22.35 -47.19
CA ASN A 406 21.92 -22.15 -47.60
C ASN A 406 20.80 -22.68 -46.68
N ARG A 407 20.36 -21.88 -45.70
CA ARG A 407 18.98 -21.95 -45.18
C ARG A 407 18.43 -20.54 -44.95
N LYS A 408 17.16 -20.36 -45.33
CA LYS A 408 16.40 -19.10 -45.29
C LYS A 408 16.56 -18.40 -43.93
N LYS A 409 16.93 -17.12 -43.98
CA LYS A 409 17.19 -16.25 -42.83
C LYS A 409 15.95 -16.14 -41.94
N ARG A 410 15.98 -16.77 -40.77
CA ARG A 410 15.31 -16.28 -39.56
C ARG A 410 16.40 -15.84 -38.60
N SER A 411 16.40 -14.57 -38.21
CA SER A 411 17.33 -14.05 -37.21
C SER A 411 16.83 -14.41 -35.82
N TYR A 412 17.60 -15.20 -35.09
CA TYR A 412 17.41 -15.47 -33.67
C TYR A 412 18.55 -14.79 -32.91
N VAL A 413 18.22 -14.05 -31.85
CA VAL A 413 19.22 -13.54 -30.90
C VAL A 413 19.40 -14.62 -29.83
N TRP A 414 20.58 -15.23 -29.81
CA TRP A 414 20.97 -16.19 -28.78
C TRP A 414 21.76 -15.44 -27.70
N GLU A 415 21.30 -15.48 -26.46
CA GLU A 415 22.12 -15.06 -25.31
C GLU A 415 22.39 -16.27 -24.42
N TYR A 416 23.64 -16.37 -23.98
CA TYR A 416 24.15 -17.45 -23.17
C TYR A 416 24.15 -17.03 -21.69
N GLY A 417 23.81 -17.95 -20.80
CA GLY A 417 23.90 -17.74 -19.37
C GLY A 417 24.21 -19.03 -18.64
N TYR A 418 25.10 -18.96 -17.65
CA TYR A 418 25.39 -20.07 -16.75
C TYR A 418 24.25 -20.25 -15.75
N ILE A 419 23.78 -21.48 -15.57
CA ILE A 419 22.85 -21.86 -14.50
C ILE A 419 23.47 -23.04 -13.75
N TYR A 420 23.63 -22.90 -12.43
CA TYR A 420 23.95 -24.00 -11.54
C TYR A 420 22.64 -24.64 -11.07
N LEU A 421 22.42 -25.91 -11.38
CA LEU A 421 21.30 -26.70 -10.90
C LEU A 421 21.81 -27.63 -9.79
N TYR A 422 21.36 -27.43 -8.56
CA TYR A 422 21.53 -28.40 -7.49
C TYR A 422 20.55 -29.55 -7.70
N SER A 423 21.07 -30.76 -7.87
CA SER A 423 20.29 -32.00 -7.85
C SER A 423 20.48 -32.65 -6.48
N ASN A 424 19.42 -32.74 -5.67
CA ASN A 424 19.40 -33.47 -4.40
C ASN A 424 19.32 -35.00 -4.65
N GLN A 425 20.32 -35.55 -5.34
CA GLN A 425 20.59 -36.98 -5.29
C GLN A 425 22.03 -37.13 -4.84
N ASP A 426 22.21 -37.90 -3.77
CA ASP A 426 23.48 -38.13 -3.11
C ASP A 426 24.63 -38.34 -4.11
N SER A 427 25.67 -37.54 -3.95
CA SER A 427 27.03 -37.89 -4.38
C SER A 427 27.28 -37.98 -5.89
N LYS A 428 26.90 -36.96 -6.67
CA LYS A 428 27.58 -36.60 -7.95
C LYS A 428 27.17 -35.21 -8.42
N ASN A 429 28.13 -34.28 -8.52
CA ASN A 429 27.99 -33.03 -9.28
C ASN A 429 27.79 -33.37 -10.76
N ALA A 430 26.54 -33.52 -11.19
CA ALA A 430 26.23 -33.63 -12.61
C ALA A 430 26.03 -32.21 -13.17
N VAL A 431 27.01 -31.74 -13.96
CA VAL A 431 26.88 -30.52 -14.75
C VAL A 431 25.91 -30.80 -15.90
N PHE A 432 24.70 -30.25 -15.82
CA PHE A 432 23.74 -30.32 -16.91
C PHE A 432 23.62 -28.97 -17.63
N PHE A 433 23.81 -29.00 -18.95
CA PHE A 433 23.65 -27.85 -19.83
C PHE A 433 22.18 -27.71 -20.24
N CYS A 434 21.47 -26.73 -19.69
CA CYS A 434 20.12 -26.39 -20.16
C CYS A 434 20.14 -25.10 -20.97
N TRP A 435 19.81 -25.21 -22.25
CA TRP A 435 19.79 -24.12 -23.22
C TRP A 435 18.43 -23.42 -23.18
N GLU A 436 18.28 -22.30 -22.45
CA GLU A 436 17.08 -21.45 -22.58
C GLU A 436 17.32 -20.41 -23.69
N CYS A 437 16.61 -20.55 -24.82
CA CYS A 437 16.53 -19.49 -25.82
C CYS A 437 15.77 -18.29 -25.22
N ILE A 438 16.23 -17.06 -25.45
CA ILE A 438 15.40 -15.87 -25.20
C ILE A 438 14.17 -16.01 -26.09
N LYS A 439 13.03 -16.30 -25.47
CA LYS A 439 11.76 -16.29 -26.18
C LYS A 439 11.40 -14.83 -26.43
N SER A 440 11.28 -14.47 -27.70
CA SER A 440 10.59 -13.24 -28.06
C SER A 440 9.13 -13.33 -27.59
N ARG A 441 8.54 -12.21 -27.20
CA ARG A 441 7.11 -12.14 -26.83
C ARG A 441 6.23 -12.89 -27.83
N GLY A 442 5.34 -13.74 -27.31
CA GLY A 442 4.32 -14.45 -28.12
C GLY A 442 4.73 -15.81 -28.67
N GLN A 443 5.90 -16.35 -28.33
CA GLN A 443 6.21 -17.76 -28.66
C GLN A 443 5.58 -18.72 -27.64
N PRO A 444 4.89 -19.79 -28.08
CA PRO A 444 4.31 -20.77 -27.17
C PRO A 444 5.39 -21.47 -26.32
N PRO A 445 5.02 -22.01 -25.14
CA PRO A 445 5.90 -22.91 -24.41
C PRO A 445 6.27 -24.15 -25.26
N PRO A 446 7.50 -24.71 -25.09
CA PRO A 446 7.87 -25.96 -25.76
C PRO A 446 6.92 -27.09 -25.41
#